data_AF-A0A248SNX0-F1
#
_entry.id   AF-A0A248SNX0-F1
#
_cell.length_a   1.000
_cell.length_b   1.000
_cell.length_c   1.000
_cell.angle_alpha   90.00
_cell.angle_beta   90.00
_cell.angle_gamma   90.00
#
_symmetry.space_group_name_H-M   'P 1'
#
loop_
_entity.id
_entity.type
_entity.pdbx_description
1 polymer ?
#
loop_
_entity_poly.entity_id
_entity_poly.type
_entity_poly.pdbx_seq_one_letter_code
_entity_poly.pdbx_strand_id
1 'polypeptide(L)'
;MYLIVILIPLLSAVGSGLGGRYLGRKGAGLLASVWVMASSLLSFVLCYEILINGSAVYIELGRWIESDLLITNFGLQFDVITAVMLI
;
A
#
# COMPACT_ATOMS: atom_id res chain seq x y z
N MET A 1 7.68 5.80 -4.16
CA MET A 1 6.71 4.86 -4.76
C MET A 1 6.23 3.82 -3.78
N TYR A 2 7.16 3.11 -3.12
CA TYR A 2 6.88 2.01 -2.18
C TYR A 2 5.73 2.25 -1.19
N LEU A 3 5.77 3.33 -0.40
CA LEU A 3 4.68 3.64 0.55
C LEU A 3 3.37 4.05 -0.12
N ILE A 4 3.44 4.67 -1.30
CA ILE A 4 2.27 5.23 -2.00
C ILE A 4 1.33 4.10 -2.47
N VAL A 5 1.89 2.96 -2.89
CA VAL A 5 1.12 1.76 -3.26
C VAL A 5 0.21 1.30 -2.12
N ILE A 6 0.65 1.44 -0.87
CA ILE A 6 -0.14 1.06 0.32
C ILE A 6 -1.11 2.18 0.73
N LEU A 7 -0.67 3.44 0.63
CA LEU A 7 -1.47 4.60 1.05
C LEU A 7 -2.66 4.87 0.12
N ILE A 8 -2.55 4.60 -1.18
CA ILE A 8 -3.63 4.85 -2.15
C ILE A 8 -4.91 4.06 -1.81
N PRO A 9 -4.87 2.72 -1.65
CA PRO A 9 -6.05 1.95 -1.26
C PRO A 9 -6.59 2.37 0.11
N LEU A 10 -5.72 2.74 1.05
CA LEU A 10 -6.12 3.22 2.37
C LEU A 10 -6.92 4.53 2.28
N LEU A 11 -6.44 5.51 1.50
CA LEU A 11 -7.14 6.77 1.27
C LEU A 11 -8.49 6.53 0.58
N SER A 12 -8.54 5.58 -0.36
CA SER A 12 -9.76 5.17 -1.02
C SER A 12 -10.78 4.58 -0.05
N ALA A 13 -10.33 3.72 0.88
CA ALA A 13 -11.16 3.14 1.92
C ALA A 13 -11.67 4.19 2.91
N VAL A 14 -10.83 5.14 3.33
CA VAL A 14 -11.23 6.25 4.20
C VAL A 14 -12.25 7.15 3.49
N GLY A 15 -11.99 7.51 2.23
CA GLY A 15 -12.87 8.35 1.44
C GLY A 15 -14.24 7.72 1.15
N SER A 16 -14.25 6.45 0.73
CA SER A 16 -15.50 5.72 0.45
C SER A 16 -16.24 5.29 1.72
N GLY A 17 -15.53 4.92 2.78
CA GLY A 17 -16.08 4.49 4.07
C GLY A 17 -16.67 5.64 4.89
N LEU A 18 -15.89 6.69 5.16
CA LEU A 18 -16.36 7.83 5.95
C LEU A 18 -17.19 8.81 5.10
N GLY A 19 -16.87 8.96 3.82
CA GLY A 19 -17.54 9.88 2.89
C GLY A 19 -18.78 9.30 2.21
N GLY A 20 -19.20 8.08 2.55
CA GLY A 20 -20.28 7.35 1.87
C GLY A 20 -21.62 8.11 1.81
N ARG A 21 -21.94 8.93 2.82
CA ARG A 21 -23.16 9.76 2.85
C ARG A 21 -23.15 10.87 1.78
N TYR A 22 -21.98 11.40 1.44
CA TYR A 22 -21.84 12.47 0.45
C TYR A 22 -21.63 11.92 -0.97
N LEU A 23 -20.90 10.82 -1.11
CA LEU A 23 -20.56 10.21 -2.40
C LEU A 23 -21.67 9.32 -2.97
N GLY A 24 -22.52 8.76 -2.09
CA GLY A 24 -23.52 7.75 -2.46
C GLY A 24 -22.90 6.46 -3.01
N ARG A 25 -23.74 5.48 -3.35
CA ARG A 25 -23.30 4.14 -3.78
C ARG A 25 -22.45 4.16 -5.06
N LYS A 26 -22.86 4.93 -6.07
CA LYS A 26 -22.16 4.99 -7.36
C LYS A 26 -20.83 5.75 -7.28
N GLY A 27 -20.80 6.87 -6.55
CA GLY A 27 -19.59 7.67 -6.37
C GLY A 27 -18.52 6.96 -5.56
N ALA A 28 -18.92 6.30 -4.46
CA ALA A 28 -18.00 5.50 -3.64
C ALA A 28 -17.39 4.33 -4.43
N GLY A 29 -18.20 3.63 -5.24
CA GLY A 29 -17.72 2.55 -6.11
C GLY A 29 -16.75 3.03 -7.18
N LEU A 30 -17.05 4.16 -7.84
CA LEU A 30 -16.15 4.73 -8.85
C LEU A 30 -14.82 5.18 -8.24
N LEU A 31 -14.86 5.82 -7.07
CA LEU A 31 -13.66 6.24 -6.34
C LEU A 31 -12.80 5.03 -5.95
N ALA A 32 -13.41 3.97 -5.40
CA ALA A 32 -12.74 2.72 -5.07
C ALA A 32 -12.01 2.12 -6.27
N SER A 33 -12.71 1.94 -7.39
CA SER A 33 -12.15 1.32 -8.60
C SER A 33 -11.01 2.13 -9.21
N VAL A 34 -11.14 3.46 -9.28
CA VAL A 34 -10.10 4.33 -9.86
C VAL A 34 -8.81 4.26 -9.03
N TRP A 35 -8.92 4.34 -7.71
CA TRP A 35 -7.75 4.27 -6.83
C TRP A 35 -7.09 2.89 -6.83
N VAL A 36 -7.86 1.80 -6.86
CA VAL A 36 -7.29 0.45 -6.97
C VAL A 36 -6.58 0.26 -8.32
N MET A 37 -7.16 0.75 -9.41
CA MET A 37 -6.53 0.69 -10.73
C MET A 37 -5.24 1.52 -10.79
N ALA A 38 -5.22 2.71 -10.17
CA ALA A 38 -4.01 3.50 -10.02
C ALA A 38 -2.95 2.77 -9.16
N SER A 39 -3.37 2.08 -8.10
CA SER A 39 -2.48 1.27 -7.26
C SER A 39 -1.85 0.11 -8.03
N SER A 40 -2.62 -0.60 -8.85
CA SER A 40 -2.07 -1.74 -9.62
C SER A 40 -1.05 -1.30 -10.66
N LEU A 41 -1.29 -0.16 -11.33
CA LEU A 41 -0.31 0.43 -12.26
C LEU A 41 1.01 0.77 -11.55
N LEU A 42 0.95 1.30 -10.33
CA LEU A 42 2.15 1.55 -9.53
C LEU A 42 2.84 0.25 -9.07
N SER A 43 2.07 -0.80 -8.73
CA SER A 43 2.62 -2.12 -8.40
C SER A 43 3.41 -2.72 -9.56
N PHE A 44 2.97 -2.55 -10.82
CA PHE A 44 3.73 -3.02 -11.99
C PHE A 44 5.09 -2.33 -12.13
N VAL A 45 5.15 -1.01 -11.91
CA VAL A 45 6.43 -0.27 -11.96
C VAL A 45 7.37 -0.71 -10.82
N LEU A 46 6.80 -0.98 -9.64
CA LEU A 46 7.55 -1.46 -8.47
C LEU A 46 8.09 -2.89 -8.70
N CYS A 47 7.28 -3.75 -9.31
CA CYS A 47 7.69 -5.10 -9.73
C CYS A 47 8.81 -5.04 -10.77
N TYR A 48 8.75 -4.12 -11.74
CA TYR A 48 9.84 -3.90 -12.69
C TYR A 48 11.16 -3.54 -11.97
N GLU A 49 11.15 -2.62 -11.00
CA GLU A 49 12.35 -2.28 -10.22
C GLU A 49 12.92 -3.48 -9.44
N ILE A 50 12.06 -4.26 -8.78
CA ILE A 50 12.53 -5.33 -7.89
C ILE A 50 12.96 -6.57 -8.66
N LEU A 51 12.16 -7.01 -9.66
CA LEU A 51 12.48 -8.24 -10.42
C LEU A 51 13.63 -8.02 -11.39
N ILE A 52 13.66 -6.89 -12.11
CA ILE A 52 14.62 -6.68 -13.20
C ILE A 52 15.88 -5.97 -12.70
N ASN A 53 15.74 -4.91 -11.89
CA ASN A 53 16.91 -4.20 -11.37
C ASN A 53 17.46 -4.83 -10.07
N GLY A 54 16.78 -5.82 -9.49
CA GLY A 54 17.24 -6.54 -8.31
C GLY A 54 17.33 -5.68 -7.04
N SER A 55 16.65 -4.52 -7.02
CA SER A 55 16.76 -3.55 -5.93
C SER A 55 15.73 -3.83 -4.84
N ALA A 56 16.00 -4.81 -3.98
CA ALA A 56 15.21 -5.02 -2.77
C ALA A 56 15.39 -3.86 -1.78
N VAL A 57 14.29 -3.37 -1.21
CA VAL A 57 14.29 -2.20 -0.32
C VAL A 57 13.59 -2.54 0.99
N TYR A 58 14.24 -2.18 2.10
CA TYR A 58 13.62 -2.23 3.42
C TYR A 58 13.41 -0.80 3.93
N ILE A 59 12.19 -0.51 4.38
CA ILE A 59 11.80 0.79 4.94
C ILE A 59 11.41 0.58 6.41
N GLU A 60 12.22 1.08 7.33
CA GLU A 60 11.89 1.10 8.75
C GLU A 60 11.02 2.34 9.06
N LEU A 61 9.88 2.14 9.71
CA LEU A 61 8.92 3.20 10.02
C LEU A 61 8.98 3.66 11.49
N GLY A 62 9.44 2.78 12.38
CA GLY A 62 9.63 3.09 13.80
C GLY A 62 9.31 1.91 14.72
N ARG A 63 9.35 2.12 16.04
CA ARG A 63 8.94 1.09 17.02
C ARG A 63 7.43 0.92 16.99
N TRP A 64 6.96 -0.32 16.85
CA TRP A 64 5.53 -0.63 16.88
C TRP A 64 5.04 -0.89 18.29
N ILE A 65 5.66 -1.89 18.95
CA ILE A 65 5.33 -2.30 20.30
C ILE A 65 6.65 -2.41 21.06
N GLU A 66 6.72 -1.70 22.17
CA GLU A 66 7.85 -1.76 23.09
C GLU A 66 7.33 -2.20 24.46
N SER A 67 7.78 -3.36 24.87
CA SER A 67 7.58 -3.92 26.20
C SER A 67 8.91 -4.49 26.68
N ASP A 68 9.06 -4.70 27.98
CA ASP A 68 10.35 -5.01 28.61
C ASP A 68 11.07 -6.23 27.98
N LEU A 69 10.31 -7.22 27.51
CA LEU A 69 10.84 -8.44 26.85
C LEU A 69 10.69 -8.45 25.33
N LEU A 70 9.88 -7.55 24.76
CA LEU A 70 9.53 -7.58 23.33
C LEU A 70 9.59 -6.17 22.76
N ILE A 71 10.55 -5.96 21.87
CA ILE A 71 10.73 -4.76 21.07
C ILE A 71 10.50 -5.16 19.62
N THR A 72 9.39 -4.71 19.04
CA THR A 72 9.07 -4.94 17.63
C THR A 72 9.08 -3.63 16.87
N ASN A 73 9.86 -3.60 15.78
CA ASN A 73 9.90 -2.46 14.88
C ASN A 73 8.89 -2.68 13.75
N PHE A 74 8.16 -1.63 13.41
CA PHE A 74 7.33 -1.58 12.22
C PHE A 74 8.22 -1.22 11.03
N GLY A 75 8.21 -2.08 10.01
CA GLY A 75 8.93 -1.84 8.77
C GLY A 75 8.28 -2.58 7.62
N LEU A 76 8.58 -2.14 6.40
CA LEU A 76 8.08 -2.71 5.16
C LEU A 76 9.25 -3.23 4.35
N GLN A 77 9.22 -4.51 4.04
CA GLN A 77 10.20 -5.15 3.18
C GLN A 77 9.60 -5.35 1.79
N PHE A 78 10.28 -4.80 0.78
CA PHE A 78 9.95 -4.97 -0.62
C PHE A 78 11.01 -5.83 -1.28
N ASP A 79 10.64 -7.08 -1.54
CA ASP A 79 11.43 -8.15 -2.14
C ASP A 79 10.65 -8.78 -3.31
N VAL A 80 11.25 -9.76 -3.99
CA VAL A 80 10.64 -10.38 -5.18
C VAL A 80 9.28 -11.02 -4.86
N ILE A 81 9.13 -11.63 -3.69
CA ILE A 81 7.87 -12.30 -3.29
C ILE A 81 6.77 -11.27 -3.04
N THR A 82 7.08 -10.22 -2.27
CA THR A 82 6.11 -9.14 -1.99
C THR A 82 5.76 -8.36 -3.25
N ALA A 83 6.71 -8.13 -4.16
CA ALA A 83 6.45 -7.47 -5.45
C ALA A 83 5.44 -8.23 -6.31
N VAL A 84 5.54 -9.56 -6.36
CA VAL A 84 4.59 -10.43 -7.09
C VAL A 84 3.23 -10.47 -6.40
N MET A 85 3.18 -10.45 -5.06
CA MET A 85 1.92 -10.42 -4.31
C MET A 85 1.17 -9.08 -4.38
N LEU A 86 1.86 -7.98 -4.74
CA LEU A 86 1.28 -6.64 -4.84
C LEU A 86 0.56 -6.36 -6.17
N ILE A 87 0.76 -7.19 -7.19
CA ILE A 87 0.08 -7.11 -8.49
C ILE A 87 -1.28 -7.78 -8.41
#